data_AF-A0A4V0I135-F1
#
_entry.id   AF-A0A4V0I135-F1
#
_cell.length_a   1.000
_cell.length_b   1.000
_cell.length_c   1.000
_cell.angle_alpha   90.00
_cell.angle_beta   90.00
_cell.angle_gamma   90.00
#
_symmetry.space_group_name_H-M   'P 1'
#
loop_
_entity.id
_entity.type
_entity.pdbx_description
1 polymer ?
#
loop_
_entity_poly.entity_id
_entity_poly.type
_entity_poly.pdbx_seq_one_letter_code
_entity_poly.pdbx_strand_id
1 'polypeptide(L)'
;MRVELFGLSMDAPGVTFYLWSPWRCSALEHKLFESLRAIPNASVEAAADEVRIHVTEAKGWKAAVQNLSRVLKGWQEEASDGGKEERRGWRWLLEADVDAAGYDMQGEKASFWAYLRLSLDRGGVGETEKGEDLDLNGFGVQVWGHTE
;
A
#
# COMPACT_ATOMS: atom_id res chain seq x y z
N MET A 1 10.75 0.62 -15.47
CA MET A 1 9.37 1.15 -15.33
C MET A 1 9.42 2.41 -14.49
N ARG A 2 8.80 3.50 -14.94
CA ARG A 2 8.69 4.72 -14.12
C ARG A 2 7.58 4.55 -13.09
N VAL A 3 7.97 4.48 -11.82
CA VAL A 3 7.09 4.48 -10.65
C VAL A 3 6.95 5.91 -10.18
N GLU A 4 5.71 6.39 -10.14
CA GLU A 4 5.36 7.70 -9.62
C GLU A 4 4.38 7.54 -8.46
N LEU A 5 4.72 8.10 -7.30
CA LEU A 5 3.94 7.99 -6.07
C LEU A 5 3.98 9.33 -5.32
N PHE A 6 2.87 10.08 -5.35
CA PHE A 6 2.69 11.36 -4.63
C PHE A 6 3.84 12.37 -4.81
N GLY A 7 4.30 12.57 -6.05
CA GLY A 7 5.38 13.51 -6.38
C GLY A 7 6.78 12.93 -6.31
N LEU A 8 6.96 11.72 -5.78
CA LEU A 8 8.18 10.95 -5.93
C LEU A 8 8.17 10.22 -7.28
N SER A 9 9.29 10.28 -8.00
CA SER A 9 9.50 9.56 -9.27
C SER A 9 10.76 8.74 -9.17
N MET A 10 10.68 7.47 -9.56
CA MET A 10 11.81 6.54 -9.61
C MET A 10 11.70 5.62 -10.82
N ASP A 11 12.84 5.20 -11.35
CA ASP A 11 12.91 4.12 -12.33
C ASP A 11 13.24 2.82 -11.59
N ALA A 12 12.38 1.82 -11.79
CA ALA A 12 12.48 0.52 -11.13
C ALA A 12 12.17 -0.62 -12.12
N PRO A 13 12.75 -1.82 -11.95
CA PRO A 13 12.44 -2.97 -12.81
C PRO A 13 11.01 -3.50 -12.59
N GLY A 14 10.43 -3.28 -11.41
CA GLY A 14 9.07 -3.69 -11.09
C GLY A 14 8.64 -3.28 -9.69
N VAL A 15 7.40 -3.63 -9.36
CA VAL A 15 6.85 -3.54 -8.01
C VAL A 15 6.21 -4.87 -7.63
N THR A 16 6.24 -5.19 -6.35
CA THR A 16 5.51 -6.34 -5.79
C THR A 16 4.55 -5.87 -4.71
N PHE A 17 3.31 -6.32 -4.80
CA PHE A 17 2.31 -6.17 -3.75
C PHE A 17 2.25 -7.44 -2.93
N TYR A 18 2.16 -7.31 -1.62
CA TYR A 18 2.15 -8.41 -0.66
C TYR A 18 0.84 -8.43 0.10
N LEU A 19 0.37 -9.65 0.37
CA LEU A 19 -0.61 -9.97 1.41
C LEU A 19 0.00 -11.02 2.33
N TRP A 20 0.53 -10.58 3.48
CA TRP A 20 1.18 -11.44 4.46
C TRP A 20 0.17 -12.06 5.42
N SER A 21 0.39 -13.33 5.77
CA SER A 21 -0.47 -14.09 6.67
C SER A 21 -1.97 -13.85 6.38
N PRO A 22 -2.49 -14.16 5.19
CA PRO A 22 -3.82 -13.71 4.75
C PRO A 22 -4.98 -14.00 5.73
N TRP A 23 -4.86 -15.05 6.55
CA TRP A 23 -5.84 -15.39 7.60
C TRP A 23 -5.87 -14.39 8.77
N ARG A 24 -4.88 -13.52 8.92
CA ARG A 24 -4.80 -12.43 9.92
C ARG A 24 -5.16 -11.06 9.34
N CYS A 25 -5.22 -10.93 8.01
CA CYS A 25 -5.51 -9.67 7.37
C CYS A 25 -6.96 -9.22 7.60
N SER A 26 -7.14 -7.93 7.79
CA SER A 26 -8.42 -7.25 7.81
C SER A 26 -9.15 -7.36 6.47
N ALA A 27 -10.47 -7.18 6.50
CA ALA A 27 -11.28 -7.16 5.28
C ALA A 27 -10.83 -6.06 4.28
N LEU A 28 -10.31 -4.94 4.77
CA LEU A 28 -9.81 -3.87 3.91
C LEU A 28 -8.51 -4.26 3.20
N GLU A 29 -7.57 -4.91 3.89
CA GLU A 29 -6.34 -5.45 3.27
C GLU A 29 -6.66 -6.46 2.17
N HIS A 30 -7.63 -7.35 2.43
CA HIS A 30 -8.15 -8.25 1.40
C HIS A 30 -8.75 -7.48 0.21
N LYS A 31 -9.64 -6.49 0.45
CA LYS A 31 -10.23 -5.68 -0.62
C LYS A 31 -9.17 -4.95 -1.46
N LEU A 32 -8.15 -4.39 -0.81
CA LEU A 32 -7.03 -3.74 -1.48
C LEU A 32 -6.30 -4.73 -2.39
N PHE A 33 -5.91 -5.88 -1.85
CA PHE A 33 -5.15 -6.89 -2.59
C PHE A 33 -5.96 -7.51 -3.74
N GLU A 34 -7.22 -7.85 -3.51
CA GLU A 34 -8.11 -8.39 -4.54
C GLU A 34 -8.32 -7.39 -5.70
N SER A 35 -8.32 -6.09 -5.42
CA SER A 35 -8.42 -5.07 -6.47
C SER A 35 -7.23 -5.08 -7.45
N LEU A 36 -6.11 -5.69 -7.06
CA LEU A 36 -4.89 -5.79 -7.86
C LEU A 36 -4.88 -7.02 -8.76
N ARG A 37 -5.67 -8.06 -8.47
CA ARG A 37 -5.71 -9.29 -9.29
C ARG A 37 -6.16 -9.06 -10.73
N ALA A 38 -6.91 -7.98 -10.97
CA ALA A 38 -7.39 -7.61 -12.30
C ALA A 38 -6.36 -6.84 -13.15
N ILE A 39 -5.14 -6.61 -12.62
CA ILE A 39 -4.11 -5.87 -13.36
C ILE A 39 -3.60 -6.74 -14.51
N PRO A 40 -3.63 -6.23 -15.76
CA PRO A 40 -3.11 -6.97 -16.90
C PRO A 40 -1.60 -7.14 -16.78
N ASN A 41 -1.10 -8.30 -17.24
CA ASN A 41 0.32 -8.66 -17.26
C ASN A 41 1.00 -8.67 -15.88
N ALA A 42 0.21 -8.75 -14.80
CA ALA A 42 0.74 -9.04 -13.47
C ALA A 42 0.86 -10.55 -13.26
N SER A 43 1.93 -11.01 -12.60
CA SER A 43 2.06 -12.41 -12.18
C SER A 43 1.67 -12.56 -10.71
N VAL A 44 0.93 -13.61 -10.39
CA VAL A 44 0.50 -13.92 -9.03
C VAL A 44 1.30 -15.12 -8.54
N GLU A 45 1.95 -14.98 -7.39
CA GLU A 45 2.65 -16.05 -6.69
C GLU A 45 1.95 -16.28 -5.35
N ALA A 46 1.51 -17.52 -5.09
CA ALA A 46 0.90 -17.89 -3.82
C ALA A 46 1.83 -18.85 -3.07
N ALA A 47 2.18 -18.47 -1.84
CA ALA A 47 2.90 -19.31 -0.88
C ALA A 47 1.99 -19.62 0.31
N ALA A 48 2.47 -20.45 1.24
CA ALA A 48 1.68 -20.87 2.42
C ALA A 48 1.28 -19.67 3.30
N ASP A 49 2.22 -18.74 3.52
CA ASP A 49 2.06 -17.64 4.47
C ASP A 49 1.94 -16.26 3.82
N GLU A 50 1.90 -16.18 2.48
CA GLU A 50 1.77 -14.92 1.77
C GLU A 50 1.30 -15.10 0.32
N VAL A 51 0.72 -14.04 -0.23
CA VAL A 51 0.40 -13.94 -1.65
C VAL A 51 1.07 -12.69 -2.20
N ARG A 52 1.68 -12.81 -3.39
CA ARG A 52 2.41 -11.74 -4.05
C ARG A 52 1.82 -11.47 -5.43
N ILE A 53 1.78 -10.21 -5.83
CA ILE A 53 1.46 -9.79 -7.19
C ILE A 53 2.61 -8.94 -7.71
N HIS A 54 3.27 -9.40 -8.77
CA HIS A 54 4.36 -8.69 -9.40
C HIS A 54 3.87 -7.92 -10.61
N VAL A 55 4.27 -6.65 -10.71
CA VAL A 55 3.94 -5.75 -11.80
C VAL A 55 5.22 -5.14 -12.34
N THR A 56 5.55 -5.43 -13.60
CA THR A 56 6.79 -4.98 -14.24
C THR A 56 6.55 -3.94 -15.34
N GLU A 57 5.29 -3.65 -15.66
CA GLU A 57 4.90 -2.70 -16.71
C GLU A 57 4.28 -1.42 -16.15
N ALA A 58 4.65 -0.27 -16.73
CA ALA A 58 4.18 1.05 -16.29
C ALA A 58 2.65 1.20 -16.33
N LYS A 59 1.99 0.53 -17.28
CA LYS A 59 0.52 0.51 -17.37
C LYS A 59 -0.09 -0.22 -16.17
N GLY A 60 0.52 -1.33 -15.76
CA GLY A 60 0.10 -2.09 -14.58
C GLY A 60 0.25 -1.28 -13.30
N TRP A 61 1.38 -0.56 -13.14
CA TRP A 61 1.59 0.35 -11.99
C TRP A 61 0.49 1.40 -11.87
N LYS A 62 0.19 2.10 -12.97
CA LYS A 62 -0.86 3.12 -13.00
C LYS A 62 -2.23 2.53 -12.63
N ALA A 63 -2.55 1.35 -13.16
CA ALA A 63 -3.80 0.65 -12.83
C ALA A 63 -3.85 0.25 -11.35
N ALA A 64 -2.74 -0.23 -10.77
CA ALA A 64 -2.65 -0.57 -9.36
C ALA A 64 -2.97 0.62 -8.46
N VAL A 65 -2.27 1.74 -8.66
CA VAL A 65 -2.48 2.96 -7.86
C VAL A 65 -3.92 3.46 -7.99
N GLN A 66 -4.50 3.40 -9.19
CA GLN A 66 -5.90 3.79 -9.42
C GLN A 66 -6.88 2.86 -8.69
N ASN A 67 -6.67 1.54 -8.74
CA ASN A 67 -7.52 0.55 -8.08
C ASN A 67 -7.48 0.71 -6.55
N LEU A 68 -6.28 0.83 -5.97
CA LEU A 68 -6.09 1.05 -4.54
C LEU A 68 -6.75 2.36 -4.09
N SER A 69 -6.52 3.44 -4.84
CA SER A 69 -7.14 4.75 -4.55
C SER A 69 -8.67 4.67 -4.55
N ARG A 70 -9.28 3.87 -5.44
CA ARG A 70 -10.73 3.69 -5.49
C ARG A 70 -11.26 2.97 -4.26
N VAL A 71 -10.57 1.89 -3.84
CA VAL A 71 -10.92 1.14 -2.63
C VAL A 71 -10.87 2.05 -1.40
N LEU A 72 -9.80 2.84 -1.25
CA LEU A 72 -9.60 3.71 -0.09
C LEU A 72 -10.59 4.87 -0.05
N LYS A 73 -10.91 5.48 -1.20
CA LYS A 73 -11.95 6.50 -1.29
C LYS A 73 -13.32 5.94 -0.94
N GLY A 74 -13.67 4.75 -1.47
CA GLY A 74 -14.92 4.08 -1.11
C GLY A 74 -15.01 3.77 0.39
N TRP A 75 -13.92 3.27 0.99
CA TRP A 75 -13.85 3.03 2.43
C TRP A 75 -14.02 4.30 3.28
N GLN A 76 -13.50 5.44 2.80
CA GLN A 76 -13.69 6.74 3.41
C GLN A 76 -15.14 7.23 3.28
N GLU A 77 -15.76 7.06 2.12
CA GLU A 77 -17.15 7.45 1.85
C GLU A 77 -18.15 6.61 2.65
N GLU A 78 -17.95 5.29 2.77
CA GLU A 78 -18.77 4.39 3.61
C GLU A 78 -18.83 4.85 5.09
N ALA A 79 -17.84 5.62 5.55
CA ALA A 79 -17.84 6.20 6.90
C ALA A 79 -18.81 7.36 7.05
N SER A 80 -18.99 8.14 5.99
CA SER A 80 -19.81 9.35 6.02
C SER A 80 -21.30 9.04 6.19
N ASP A 81 -21.70 7.80 5.88
CA ASP A 81 -23.03 7.26 6.14
C ASP A 81 -23.23 6.87 7.63
N GLY A 82 -22.16 6.74 8.40
CA GLY A 82 -22.16 6.36 9.83
C GLY A 82 -22.48 7.50 10.81
N GLY A 83 -22.63 8.74 10.32
CA GLY A 83 -22.92 9.93 11.14
C GLY A 83 -21.84 11.01 11.04
N LYS A 84 -22.07 12.16 11.70
CA LYS A 84 -21.16 13.33 11.65
C LYS A 84 -19.91 13.20 12.54
N GLU A 85 -19.82 12.14 13.32
CA GLU A 85 -18.88 11.99 14.44
C GLU A 85 -17.65 11.13 14.11
N GLU A 86 -17.67 10.36 13.01
CA GLU A 86 -16.52 9.57 12.55
C GLU A 86 -15.96 10.15 11.24
N ARG A 87 -14.67 10.46 11.22
CA ARG A 87 -13.93 10.85 10.02
C ARG A 87 -12.83 9.84 9.77
N ARG A 88 -12.75 9.37 8.53
CA ARG A 88 -11.70 8.44 8.09
C ARG A 88 -10.71 9.14 7.17
N GLY A 89 -9.44 8.82 7.35
CA GLY A 89 -8.33 9.24 6.50
C GLY A 89 -7.36 8.09 6.26
N TRP A 90 -6.47 8.27 5.30
CA TRP A 90 -5.40 7.32 5.03
C TRP A 90 -4.17 8.05 4.49
N ARG A 91 -3.00 7.45 4.69
CA ARG A 91 -1.71 7.94 4.20
C ARG A 91 -0.80 6.77 3.85
N TRP A 92 -0.05 6.93 2.76
CA TRP A 92 1.07 6.04 2.50
C TRP A 92 2.23 6.43 3.40
N LEU A 93 2.77 5.45 4.10
CA LEU A 93 4.04 5.54 4.79
C LEU A 93 5.09 4.91 3.89
N LEU A 94 6.18 5.64 3.68
CA LEU A 94 7.22 5.30 2.74
C LEU A 94 8.50 5.07 3.53
N GLU A 95 9.07 3.88 3.40
CA GLU A 95 10.25 3.45 4.14
C GLU A 95 11.27 2.87 3.15
N ALA A 96 12.53 3.27 3.32
CA ALA A 96 13.66 2.70 2.62
C ALA A 96 14.77 2.55 3.64
N ASP A 97 15.21 1.32 3.87
CA ASP A 97 16.38 1.03 4.71
C ASP A 97 17.59 0.91 3.79
N VAL A 98 18.34 2.01 3.68
CA VAL A 98 19.45 2.14 2.74
C VAL A 98 20.57 2.94 3.37
N ASP A 99 21.81 2.57 3.06
CA ASP A 99 22.97 3.40 3.34
C ASP A 99 23.05 4.62 2.40
N ALA A 100 24.05 5.48 2.60
CA ALA A 100 24.24 6.67 1.77
C ALA A 100 24.51 6.37 0.28
N ALA A 101 24.84 5.11 -0.06
CA ALA A 101 25.09 4.65 -1.42
C ALA A 101 23.89 3.93 -2.04
N GLY A 102 22.78 3.76 -1.31
CA GLY A 102 21.56 3.12 -1.81
C GLY A 102 21.59 1.60 -1.73
N TYR A 103 22.34 1.04 -0.78
CA TYR A 103 22.40 -0.40 -0.51
C TYR A 103 21.81 -0.72 0.86
N ASP A 104 21.15 -1.87 0.98
CA ASP A 104 20.65 -2.34 2.27
C ASP A 104 21.77 -2.92 3.16
N MET A 105 21.43 -3.32 4.37
CA MET A 105 22.36 -3.89 5.34
C MET A 105 22.97 -5.25 4.89
N GLN A 106 22.45 -5.87 3.83
CA GLN A 106 22.98 -7.08 3.20
C GLN A 106 23.86 -6.76 1.97
N GLY A 107 23.96 -5.49 1.56
CA GLY A 107 24.72 -5.05 0.39
C GLY A 107 23.97 -5.21 -0.93
N GLU A 108 22.67 -5.48 -0.89
CA GLU A 108 21.80 -5.52 -2.07
C GLU A 108 21.32 -4.10 -2.40
N LYS A 109 21.04 -3.82 -3.69
CA LYS A 109 20.47 -2.52 -4.06
C LYS A 109 19.11 -2.35 -3.41
N ALA A 110 18.95 -1.19 -2.76
CA ALA A 110 17.79 -0.80 -2.01
C ALA A 110 16.45 -1.13 -2.68
N SER A 111 15.57 -1.76 -1.92
CA SER A 111 14.14 -1.75 -2.23
C SER A 111 13.44 -0.70 -1.37
N PHE A 112 12.42 -0.08 -1.94
CA PHE A 112 11.61 0.92 -1.25
C PHE A 112 10.26 0.30 -0.90
N TRP A 113 9.83 0.48 0.34
CA TRP A 113 8.59 -0.07 0.85
C TRP A 113 7.55 1.02 1.04
N ALA A 114 6.31 0.73 0.67
CA ALA A 114 5.16 1.53 1.00
C ALA A 114 4.16 0.72 1.84
N TYR A 115 3.77 1.29 2.96
CA TYR A 115 2.78 0.78 3.89
C TYR A 115 1.58 1.73 3.93
N LEU A 116 0.42 1.22 4.33
CA LEU A 116 -0.78 2.03 4.41
C LEU A 116 -1.19 2.20 5.87
N ARG A 117 -1.26 3.46 6.32
CA ARG A 117 -1.81 3.82 7.62
C ARG A 117 -3.16 4.48 7.43
N LEU A 118 -4.13 4.02 8.21
CA LEU A 118 -5.46 4.60 8.32
C LEU A 118 -5.53 5.47 9.56
N SER A 119 -6.33 6.52 9.51
CA SER A 119 -6.64 7.38 10.65
C SER A 119 -8.15 7.40 10.84
N LEU A 120 -8.60 7.16 12.07
CA LEU A 120 -9.99 7.20 12.50
C LEU A 120 -10.13 8.28 13.56
N ASP A 121 -10.66 9.44 13.17
CA ASP A 121 -10.98 10.51 14.12
C ASP A 121 -12.44 10.34 14.56
N ARG A 122 -12.63 10.18 15.87
CA ARG A 122 -13.95 10.19 16.51
C ARG A 122 -14.03 11.47 17.32
N GLY A 123 -15.11 12.24 17.19
CA GLY A 123 -15.30 13.44 18.02
C GLY A 123 -16.40 14.37 17.53
N GLY A 124 -17.25 14.80 18.46
CA GLY A 124 -18.25 15.85 18.24
C GLY A 124 -17.63 17.25 18.22
N VAL A 125 -18.43 18.26 17.86
CA VAL A 125 -18.01 19.67 17.92
C VAL A 125 -17.68 20.04 19.38
N GLY A 126 -16.39 20.23 19.68
CA GLY A 126 -15.91 20.62 21.02
C GLY A 126 -15.23 19.52 21.82
N GLU A 127 -15.18 18.28 21.31
CA GLU A 127 -14.46 17.19 21.96
C GLU A 127 -13.04 17.05 21.41
N THR A 128 -12.09 16.74 22.30
CA THR A 128 -10.68 16.50 21.99
C THR A 128 -10.40 15.00 21.95
N GLU A 129 -11.30 14.20 21.37
CA GLU A 129 -11.02 12.78 21.21
C GLU A 129 -9.85 12.60 20.24
N LYS A 130 -8.87 11.80 20.69
CA LYS A 130 -7.60 11.58 19.99
C LYS A 130 -7.85 10.53 18.91
N GLY A 131 -7.65 10.90 17.65
CA GLY A 131 -7.74 9.97 16.52
C GLY A 131 -6.88 8.73 16.71
N GLU A 132 -7.40 7.61 16.21
CA GLU A 132 -6.72 6.31 16.21
C GLU A 132 -6.01 6.10 14.86
N ASP A 133 -4.74 5.74 14.92
CA ASP A 133 -3.96 5.36 13.75
C ASP A 133 -3.83 3.83 13.68
N LEU A 134 -4.16 3.25 12.53
CA LEU A 134 -4.13 1.81 12.27
C LEU A 134 -3.23 1.51 11.09
N ASP A 135 -2.18 0.72 11.31
CA ASP A 135 -1.30 0.24 10.24
C ASP A 135 -1.83 -1.07 9.64
N LEU A 136 -1.92 -1.10 8.31
CA LEU A 136 -2.27 -2.30 7.55
C LEU A 136 -1.03 -3.20 7.38
N ASN A 137 -0.62 -3.83 8.48
CA ASN A 137 0.61 -4.63 8.55
C ASN A 137 0.59 -5.90 7.68
N GLY A 138 -0.58 -6.35 7.24
CA GLY A 138 -0.75 -7.49 6.34
C GLY A 138 -0.62 -7.11 4.87
N PHE A 139 -0.59 -5.81 4.51
CA PHE A 139 -0.48 -5.34 3.14
C PHE A 139 0.76 -4.47 2.93
N GLY A 140 1.55 -4.76 1.89
CA GLY A 140 2.74 -3.98 1.58
C GLY A 140 3.00 -3.86 0.09
N VAL A 141 3.77 -2.82 -0.25
CA VAL A 141 4.25 -2.59 -1.62
C VAL A 141 5.76 -2.48 -1.58
N GLN A 142 6.45 -3.30 -2.36
CA GLN A 142 7.88 -3.20 -2.58
C GLN A 142 8.13 -2.64 -3.98
N VAL A 143 8.90 -1.57 -4.08
CA VAL A 143 9.50 -1.12 -5.34
C VAL A 143 10.91 -1.68 -5.42
N TRP A 144 11.18 -2.39 -6.49
CA TRP A 144 12.44 -3.13 -6.67
C TRP A 144 13.61 -2.18 -6.98
N GLY A 145 14.79 -2.52 -6.46
CA GLY A 145 16.05 -1.96 -6.92
C GLY A 145 16.48 -2.60 -8.24
N HIS A 146 17.23 -1.87 -9.07
CA HIS A 146 17.80 -2.41 -10.31
C HIS A 146 18.95 -3.38 -10.02
N THR A 147 18.82 -4.66 -10.33
CA THR A 147 19.96 -5.60 -10.37
C THR A 147 20.81 -5.29 -11.61
N GLU A 148 22.12 -5.06 -11.44
CA GLU A 148 23.08 -5.06 -12.56
C GLU A 148 23.45 -6.48 -12.98
#